data_AF-A0A2G0W3J1-F1
#
_entry.id   AF-A0A2G0W3J1-F1
#
_cell.length_a   1.000
_cell.length_b   1.000
_cell.length_c   1.000
_cell.angle_alpha   90.00
_cell.angle_beta   90.00
_cell.angle_gamma   90.00
#
_symmetry.space_group_name_H-M   'P 1'
#
loop_
_entity.id
_entity.type
_entity.pdbx_description
1 polymer ?
#
loop_
_entity_poly.entity_id
_entity_poly.type
_entity_poly.pdbx_seq_one_letter_code
_entity_poly.pdbx_strand_id
1 'polypeptide(L)'
;MNQAKKRARLNRLRSKYGDEGIVQNILARRFWAGQTAEQLTDSLGPPAATDRKFLKTKNRDIWKYHRKGTNRYALRITVEDGFVTAWDKKSH
;
A
#
# COMPACT_ATOMS: atom_id res chain seq x y z
N MET A 1 10.95 -1.43 20.30
CA MET A 1 9.87 -0.63 19.68
C MET A 1 8.91 -0.19 20.78
N ASN A 2 8.80 1.12 21.02
CA ASN A 2 8.15 1.67 22.22
C ASN A 2 6.62 1.43 22.21
N GLN A 3 6.04 0.80 23.24
CA GLN A 3 4.62 0.39 23.25
C GLN A 3 3.66 1.58 23.08
N ALA A 4 4.03 2.75 23.62
CA ALA A 4 3.27 3.99 23.46
C ALA A 4 3.07 4.39 21.98
N LYS A 5 4.11 4.24 21.14
CA LYS A 5 4.03 4.57 19.70
C LYS A 5 3.09 3.63 18.95
N LYS A 6 3.04 2.34 19.34
CA LYS A 6 2.09 1.39 18.76
C LYS A 6 0.64 1.75 19.08
N ARG A 7 0.34 2.09 20.34
CA ARG A 7 -1.02 2.48 20.78
C ARG A 7 -1.48 3.77 20.10
N ALA A 8 -0.62 4.78 19.99
CA ALA A 8 -0.92 6.00 19.27
C ALA A 8 -1.22 5.75 17.78
N ARG A 9 -0.42 4.91 17.12
CA ARG A 9 -0.66 4.52 15.72
C ARG A 9 -1.99 3.77 15.55
N LEU A 10 -2.28 2.81 16.44
CA LEU A 10 -3.54 2.05 16.42
C LEU A 10 -4.75 2.98 16.57
N ASN A 11 -4.74 3.86 17.57
CA ASN A 11 -5.86 4.79 17.80
C ASN A 11 -6.06 5.74 16.61
N ARG A 12 -4.98 6.25 16.02
CA ARG A 12 -5.06 7.07 14.81
C ARG A 12 -5.70 6.32 13.65
N LEU A 13 -5.28 5.08 13.39
CA LEU A 13 -5.82 4.27 12.30
C LEU A 13 -7.29 3.90 12.53
N ARG A 14 -7.67 3.55 13.76
CA ARG A 14 -9.08 3.30 14.14
C ARG A 14 -9.94 4.53 13.95
N SER A 15 -9.47 5.70 14.40
CA SER A 15 -10.19 6.96 14.23
C SER A 15 -10.29 7.38 12.75
N LYS A 16 -9.32 7.01 11.92
CA LYS A 16 -9.28 7.37 10.49
C LYS A 16 -10.17 6.48 9.64
N TYR A 17 -10.15 5.17 9.87
CA TYR A 17 -10.82 4.20 9.01
C TYR A 17 -12.11 3.62 9.57
N GLY A 18 -12.31 3.64 10.90
CA GLY A 18 -13.52 3.10 11.54
C GLY A 18 -13.69 1.58 11.47
N ASP A 19 -12.97 0.90 10.57
CA ASP A 19 -13.04 -0.54 10.35
C ASP A 19 -11.82 -1.26 10.96
N GLU A 20 -12.08 -2.15 11.92
CA GLU A 20 -11.03 -2.90 12.60
C GLU A 20 -10.28 -3.86 11.66
N GLY A 21 -10.96 -4.48 10.70
CA GLY A 21 -10.34 -5.38 9.73
C GLY A 21 -9.30 -4.66 8.86
N ILE A 22 -9.63 -3.46 8.38
CA ILE A 22 -8.69 -2.61 7.64
C ILE A 22 -7.49 -2.24 8.51
N VAL A 23 -7.75 -1.81 9.75
CA VAL A 23 -6.69 -1.42 10.69
C VAL A 23 -5.74 -2.58 11.00
N GLN A 24 -6.28 -3.77 11.26
CA GLN A 24 -5.48 -4.96 11.52
C GLN A 24 -4.64 -5.36 10.29
N ASN A 25 -5.20 -5.28 9.08
CA ASN A 25 -4.45 -5.54 7.86
C ASN A 25 -3.30 -4.55 7.66
N ILE A 26 -3.54 -3.25 7.90
CA ILE A 26 -2.52 -2.20 7.85
C ILE A 26 -1.41 -2.46 8.87
N LEU A 27 -1.77 -2.82 10.10
CA LEU A 27 -0.81 -3.14 11.16
C LEU A 27 0.01 -4.39 10.85
N ALA A 28 -0.60 -5.37 10.21
CA ALA A 28 0.05 -6.58 9.71
C ALA A 28 0.91 -6.35 8.45
N ARG A 29 0.98 -5.11 7.94
CA ARG A 29 1.68 -4.76 6.68
C ARG A 29 1.18 -5.58 5.49
N ARG A 30 -0.13 -5.87 5.45
CA ARG A 30 -0.79 -6.60 4.37
C ARG A 30 -1.40 -5.63 3.37
N PHE A 31 -1.56 -6.10 2.14
CA PHE A 31 -2.25 -5.41 1.06
C PHE A 31 -3.27 -6.36 0.44
N TRP A 32 -4.37 -5.82 -0.09
CA TRP A 32 -5.48 -6.58 -0.65
C TRP A 32 -6.15 -5.82 -1.80
N ALA A 33 -6.95 -6.51 -2.62
CA ALA A 33 -7.69 -5.90 -3.70
C ALA A 33 -8.86 -5.05 -3.16
N GLY A 34 -9.09 -3.88 -3.73
CA GLY A 34 -10.08 -2.91 -3.27
C GLY A 34 -9.59 -1.98 -2.14
N GLN A 35 -8.37 -2.17 -1.64
CA GLN A 35 -7.74 -1.23 -0.71
C GLN A 35 -7.48 0.12 -1.38
N THR A 36 -7.62 1.23 -0.65
CA THR A 36 -7.28 2.56 -1.19
C THR A 36 -5.76 2.78 -1.24
N ALA A 37 -5.29 3.63 -2.15
CA ALA A 37 -3.89 4.06 -2.23
C ALA A 37 -3.37 4.62 -0.90
N GLU A 38 -4.24 5.31 -0.15
CA GLU A 38 -3.92 5.83 1.17
C GLU A 38 -3.73 4.70 2.20
N GLN A 39 -4.65 3.73 2.25
CA GLN A 39 -4.52 2.56 3.12
C GLN A 39 -3.27 1.75 2.77
N LEU A 40 -2.95 1.64 1.48
CA LEU A 40 -1.76 0.95 1.01
C LEU A 40 -0.49 1.65 1.52
N THR A 41 -0.47 2.98 1.45
CA THR A 41 0.61 3.81 2.02
C THR A 41 0.70 3.65 3.52
N ASP A 42 -0.42 3.62 4.25
CA ASP A 42 -0.42 3.41 5.70
C ASP A 42 0.06 2.00 6.08
N SER A 43 -0.13 1.01 5.21
CA SER A 43 0.30 -0.39 5.39
C SER A 43 1.77 -0.63 5.07
N LEU A 44 2.18 -0.32 3.83
CA LEU A 44 3.52 -0.60 3.31
C LEU A 44 4.48 0.58 3.40
N GLY A 45 3.97 1.79 3.61
CA GLY A 45 4.71 3.03 3.47
C GLY A 45 4.65 3.59 2.04
N PRO A 46 5.33 4.73 1.81
CA PRO A 46 5.43 5.33 0.48
C PRO A 46 6.15 4.37 -0.49
N PRO A 47 5.71 4.28 -1.76
CA PRO A 47 6.40 3.49 -2.77
C PRO A 47 7.80 4.03 -3.05
N ALA A 48 8.72 3.16 -3.42
CA ALA A 48 10.09 3.54 -3.80
C ALA A 48 10.12 4.24 -5.17
N ALA A 49 9.18 3.88 -6.05
CA ALA A 49 8.95 4.54 -7.33
C ALA A 49 7.50 4.29 -7.75
N THR A 50 6.92 5.21 -8.50
CA THR A 50 5.55 5.08 -9.03
C THR A 50 5.57 5.36 -10.53
N ASP A 51 5.10 4.41 -11.33
CA ASP A 51 4.86 4.65 -12.75
C ASP A 51 3.38 5.00 -12.95
N ARG A 52 3.11 6.25 -13.32
CA ARG A 52 1.75 6.74 -13.54
C ARG A 52 1.43 6.73 -15.03
N LYS A 53 0.34 6.06 -15.39
CA LYS A 53 -0.18 5.99 -16.75
C LYS A 53 -1.61 6.52 -16.79
N PHE A 54 -1.76 7.69 -17.41
CA PHE A 54 -3.07 8.26 -17.72
C PHE A 54 -3.61 7.55 -18.97
N LEU A 55 -4.71 6.83 -18.84
CA LEU A 55 -5.46 6.27 -19.97
C LEU A 55 -6.65 7.19 -20.27
N LYS A 56 -7.29 7.00 -21.43
CA LYS A 56 -8.42 7.84 -21.86
C LYS A 56 -9.56 7.92 -20.82
N THR A 57 -9.77 6.85 -20.05
CA THR A 57 -10.92 6.73 -19.13
C THR A 57 -10.52 6.45 -17.69
N LYS A 58 -9.24 6.14 -17.41
CA LYS A 58 -8.78 5.67 -16.09
C LYS A 58 -7.36 6.11 -15.78
N ASN A 59 -7.07 6.24 -14.49
CA ASN A 59 -5.72 6.46 -13.99
C ASN A 59 -5.15 5.15 -13.47
N ARG A 60 -4.07 4.67 -14.08
CA ARG A 60 -3.36 3.47 -13.62
C ARG A 60 -1.99 3.85 -13.08
N ASP A 61 -1.77 3.62 -11.80
CA ASP A 61 -0.50 3.81 -11.12
C ASP A 61 0.11 2.45 -10.78
N ILE A 62 1.40 2.25 -11.07
CA ILE A 62 2.16 1.07 -10.66
C ILE A 62 3.14 1.48 -9.58
N TRP A 63 2.82 1.06 -8.36
CA TRP A 63 3.59 1.36 -7.16
C TRP A 63 4.66 0.27 -6.96
N LYS A 64 5.91 0.68 -6.88
CA LYS A 64 7.07 -0.22 -6.82
C LYS A 64 7.66 -0.24 -5.41
N TYR A 65 7.86 -1.44 -4.89
CA TYR A 65 8.36 -1.70 -3.55
C TYR A 65 9.54 -2.67 -3.59
N HIS A 66 10.33 -2.68 -2.51
CA HIS A 66 11.49 -3.56 -2.32
C HIS A 66 12.48 -3.51 -3.50
N ARG A 67 13.18 -2.37 -3.66
CA ARG A 67 14.21 -2.20 -4.68
C ARG A 67 15.37 -3.20 -4.46
N LYS A 68 15.68 -4.00 -5.48
CA LYS A 68 16.75 -5.03 -5.51
C LYS A 68 17.88 -4.69 -6.50
N GLY A 69 17.77 -3.59 -7.24
CA GLY A 69 18.75 -3.13 -8.23
C GLY A 69 18.19 -1.95 -9.04
N THR A 70 18.97 -1.42 -9.98
CA THR A 70 18.70 -0.17 -10.72
C THR A 70 17.30 -0.12 -11.37
N ASN A 71 16.72 -1.26 -11.76
CA ASN A 71 15.31 -1.33 -12.20
C ASN A 71 14.57 -2.59 -11.73
N ARG A 72 15.07 -3.25 -10.69
CA ARG A 72 14.48 -4.50 -10.17
C ARG A 72 13.74 -4.22 -8.87
N TYR A 73 12.46 -4.50 -8.85
CA TYR A 73 11.57 -4.36 -7.71
C TYR A 73 10.92 -5.70 -7.44
N ALA A 74 10.94 -6.14 -6.17
CA ALA A 74 10.39 -7.44 -5.79
C ALA A 74 8.86 -7.42 -5.63
N LEU A 75 8.26 -6.24 -5.50
CA LEU A 75 6.81 -6.06 -5.40
C LEU A 75 6.37 -4.88 -6.26
N ARG A 76 5.38 -5.11 -7.11
CA ARG A 76 4.69 -4.08 -7.88
C ARG A 76 3.21 -4.19 -7.59
N ILE A 77 2.57 -3.09 -7.25
CA ILE A 77 1.14 -3.03 -6.95
C ILE A 77 0.50 -2.11 -7.96
N THR A 78 -0.52 -2.59 -8.66
CA THR A 78 -1.33 -1.82 -9.59
C THR A 78 -2.48 -1.19 -8.84
N VAL A 79 -2.55 0.13 -8.92
CA VAL A 79 -3.59 0.97 -8.35
C VAL A 79 -4.32 1.62 -9.51
N GLU A 80 -5.61 1.32 -9.67
CA GLU A 80 -6.47 1.98 -10.66
C GLU A 80 -7.47 2.87 -9.97
N ASP A 81 -7.58 4.12 -10.44
CA ASP A 81 -8.52 5.12 -9.93
C ASP A 81 -8.45 5.28 -8.40
N GLY A 82 -7.25 5.08 -7.83
CA GLY A 82 -7.00 5.17 -6.39
C GLY A 82 -7.20 3.88 -5.59
N PHE A 83 -7.54 2.76 -6.23
CA PHE A 83 -7.77 1.46 -5.58
C PHE A 83 -6.82 0.38 -6.08
N VAL A 84 -6.35 -0.47 -5.17
CA VAL A 84 -5.51 -1.62 -5.51
C VAL A 84 -6.33 -2.64 -6.29
N THR A 85 -5.89 -2.97 -7.50
CA THR A 85 -6.57 -3.94 -8.38
C THR A 85 -5.76 -5.22 -8.57
N ALA A 86 -4.42 -5.11 -8.62
CA ALA A 86 -3.54 -6.25 -8.86
C ALA A 86 -2.16 -6.05 -8.23
N TRP A 87 -1.38 -7.12 -8.08
CA TRP A 87 0.02 -7.05 -7.66
C TRP A 87 0.86 -8.19 -8.23
N ASP A 88 2.13 -7.90 -8.49
CA ASP A 88 3.16 -8.86 -8.88
C ASP A 88 4.22 -8.91 -7.77
N LYS A 89 4.40 -10.09 -7.17
CA LYS A 89 5.45 -10.34 -6.18
C LYS A 89 6.42 -11.38 -6.73
N LYS A 90 7.65 -10.96 -7.02
CA LYS A 90 8.75 -11.86 -7.34
C LYS A 90 9.25 -12.50 -6.04
N SER A 91 8.83 -13.72 -5.76
CA SER A 91 9.51 -14.58 -4.79
C SER A 91 10.67 -15.25 -5.51
N HIS A 92 11.89 -15.09 -4.99
CA HIS A 92 13.04 -15.89 -5.39
C HIS A 92 13.21 -17.01 -4.36
#